data_AF-A0A3D6BSI3-F1
#
_entry.id   AF-A0A3D6BSI3-F1
#
_cell.length_a   1.000
_cell.length_b   1.000
_cell.length_c   1.000
_cell.angle_alpha   90.00
_cell.angle_beta   90.00
_cell.angle_gamma   90.00
#
_symmetry.space_group_name_H-M   'P 1'
#
loop_
_entity.id
_entity.type
_entity.pdbx_description
1 polymer ?
#
loop_
_entity_poly.entity_id
_entity_poly.type
_entity_poly.pdbx_seq_one_letter_code
_entity_poly.pdbx_strand_id
1 'polypeptide(L)'
;GKARLRPVLLTAITTILGLIPLAIGLNINFFTLFKEFDANIYMGGDNVVFWGPLAWTVIYGLLIATFLTLIVVPVLFYLSMQLKMWIRNKRATTDLI
;
A
#
# COMPACT_ATOMS: atom_id res chain seq x y z
N GLY A 1 -5.02 18.14 -6.79
CA GLY A 1 -5.30 16.84 -7.44
C GLY A 1 -4.05 16.12 -7.94
N LYS A 2 -3.30 16.69 -8.90
CA LYS A 2 -2.26 15.98 -9.67
C LYS A 2 -0.96 15.62 -8.90
N ALA A 3 -0.67 16.25 -7.76
CA ALA A 3 0.59 16.04 -7.04
C ALA A 3 0.62 14.78 -6.13
N ARG A 4 -0.55 14.22 -5.76
CA ARG A 4 -0.63 13.04 -4.87
C ARG A 4 -0.90 11.72 -5.61
N LEU A 5 -1.50 11.76 -6.80
CA LEU A 5 -1.75 10.56 -7.61
C LEU A 5 -0.46 9.81 -7.98
N ARG A 6 0.59 10.57 -8.34
CA ARG A 6 1.85 10.02 -8.85
C ARG A 6 2.58 9.16 -7.81
N PRO A 7 2.78 9.60 -6.55
CA PRO A 7 3.45 8.77 -5.55
C PRO A 7 2.64 7.54 -5.13
N VAL A 8 1.30 7.63 -5.00
CA VAL A 8 0.49 6.48 -4.55
C VAL A 8 0.41 5.38 -5.59
N LEU A 9 0.22 5.74 -6.87
CA LEU A 9 0.20 4.77 -7.96
C LEU A 9 1.57 4.09 -8.13
N LEU A 10 2.67 4.83 -7.96
CA LEU A 10 4.02 4.28 -8.02
C LEU A 10 4.22 3.24 -6.92
N THR A 11 3.88 3.56 -5.67
CA THR A 11 4.00 2.60 -4.55
C THR A 11 3.14 1.36 -4.76
N ALA A 12 1.92 1.53 -5.25
CA ALA A 12 1.02 0.41 -5.51
C ALA A 12 1.59 -0.52 -6.58
N ILE A 13 2.04 0.04 -7.71
CA ILE A 13 2.63 -0.72 -8.81
C ILE A 13 3.92 -1.41 -8.37
N THR A 14 4.81 -0.72 -7.65
CA THR A 14 6.08 -1.33 -7.19
C THR A 14 5.84 -2.48 -6.22
N THR A 15 4.86 -2.37 -5.32
CA THR A 15 4.51 -3.45 -4.39
C THR A 15 3.91 -4.64 -5.12
N ILE A 16 3.03 -4.40 -6.10
CA ILE A 16 2.45 -5.47 -6.93
C ILE A 16 3.58 -6.19 -7.68
N LEU A 17 4.46 -5.45 -8.36
CA LEU A 17 5.59 -6.02 -9.10
C LEU A 17 6.53 -6.84 -8.20
N GLY A 18 6.82 -6.38 -6.99
CA GLY A 18 7.65 -7.13 -6.03
C GLY A 18 7.00 -8.38 -5.46
N LEU A 19 5.66 -8.43 -5.40
CA LEU A 19 4.89 -9.57 -4.89
C LEU A 19 4.55 -10.62 -5.95
N ILE A 20 4.58 -10.28 -7.24
CA ILE A 20 4.35 -11.21 -8.36
C ILE A 20 5.21 -12.49 -8.28
N PRO A 21 6.55 -12.43 -8.11
CA PRO A 21 7.36 -13.65 -8.05
C PRO A 21 7.00 -14.57 -6.88
N LEU A 22 6.54 -13.98 -5.77
CA LEU A 22 6.05 -14.73 -4.60
C LEU A 22 4.65 -15.32 -4.84
N ALA A 23 3.76 -14.56 -5.49
CA ALA A 23 2.39 -14.97 -5.80
C ALA A 23 2.30 -16.14 -6.79
N ILE A 24 3.28 -16.24 -7.70
CA ILE A 24 3.38 -17.34 -8.69
C ILE A 24 3.96 -18.62 -8.05
N GLY A 25 4.49 -18.55 -6.82
CA GLY A 25 4.96 -19.74 -6.09
C GLY A 25 6.33 -20.23 -6.53
N LEU A 26 7.20 -19.32 -6.98
CA LEU A 26 8.59 -19.64 -7.31
C LEU A 26 9.40 -19.63 -6.01
N ASN A 27 9.45 -20.78 -5.30
CA ASN A 27 10.24 -20.90 -4.08
C ASN A 27 11.72 -21.08 -4.44
N ILE A 28 12.45 -19.98 -4.49
CA ILE A 28 13.90 -20.02 -4.59
C ILE A 28 14.42 -20.37 -3.21
N ASN A 29 15.12 -21.50 -3.08
CA ASN A 29 15.75 -21.86 -1.81
C ASN A 29 16.94 -20.92 -1.58
N PHE A 30 16.71 -19.75 -0.97
CA PHE A 30 17.75 -18.71 -0.77
C PHE A 30 18.98 -19.27 -0.04
N PHE A 31 18.80 -20.28 0.81
CA PHE A 31 19.88 -20.95 1.53
C PHE A 31 20.82 -21.70 0.58
N THR A 32 20.26 -22.44 -0.39
CA THR A 32 21.01 -23.15 -1.45
C THR A 32 21.52 -22.17 -2.52
N LEU A 33 20.76 -21.12 -2.81
CA LEU A 33 21.17 -20.04 -3.72
C LEU A 33 22.44 -19.31 -3.23
N PHE A 34 22.56 -19.04 -1.92
CA PHE A 34 23.74 -18.36 -1.35
C PHE A 34 24.89 -19.33 -1.00
N LYS A 35 24.62 -20.62 -0.74
CA LYS A 35 25.66 -21.62 -0.45
C LYS A 35 26.25 -22.29 -1.68
N GLU A 36 25.41 -22.62 -2.67
CA GLU A 36 25.75 -23.48 -3.79
C GLU A 36 25.57 -22.78 -5.15
N PHE A 37 25.15 -21.50 -5.16
CA PHE A 37 24.82 -20.74 -6.38
C PHE A 37 23.75 -21.41 -7.27
N ASP A 38 23.02 -22.38 -6.72
CA ASP A 38 21.99 -23.13 -7.41
C ASP A 38 20.61 -22.66 -6.92
N ALA A 39 19.89 -22.00 -7.82
CA ALA A 39 18.48 -21.67 -7.64
C ALA A 39 17.68 -22.96 -7.83
N ASN A 40 17.66 -23.82 -6.82
CA ASN A 40 16.80 -24.98 -6.77
C ASN A 40 15.33 -24.49 -6.71
N ILE A 41 14.70 -24.34 -7.88
CA ILE A 41 13.32 -23.86 -8.04
C ILE A 41 12.38 -25.03 -7.79
N TYR A 42 11.82 -25.09 -6.57
CA TYR A 42 10.78 -26.06 -6.23
C TYR A 42 9.40 -25.41 -6.36
N MET A 43 8.60 -25.93 -7.29
CA MET A 43 7.18 -25.60 -7.43
C MET A 43 6.39 -26.52 -6.49
N GLY A 44 6.10 -26.04 -5.27
CA GLY A 44 5.27 -26.76 -4.29
C GLY A 44 5.92 -27.15 -2.95
N GLY A 45 6.70 -26.26 -2.32
CA GLY A 45 7.04 -26.39 -0.89
C GLY A 45 6.03 -25.67 0.01
N ASP A 46 5.89 -26.07 1.29
CA ASP A 46 4.93 -25.51 2.27
C ASP A 46 4.87 -23.97 2.30
N ASN A 47 5.97 -23.31 1.98
CA ASN A 47 6.07 -21.88 1.85
C ASN A 47 5.06 -21.30 0.83
N VAL A 48 4.92 -21.86 -0.38
CA VAL A 48 4.07 -21.24 -1.42
C VAL A 48 2.57 -21.37 -1.12
N VAL A 49 2.21 -22.37 -0.30
CA VAL A 49 0.84 -22.57 0.21
C VAL A 49 0.42 -21.44 1.16
N PHE A 50 1.37 -20.89 1.92
CA PHE A 50 1.11 -19.78 2.84
C PHE A 50 1.31 -18.40 2.17
N TRP A 51 2.40 -18.23 1.41
CA TRP A 51 2.75 -16.94 0.82
C TRP A 51 1.93 -16.58 -0.42
N GLY A 52 1.47 -17.57 -1.20
CA GLY A 52 0.63 -17.35 -2.37
C GLY A 52 -0.68 -16.60 -2.05
N PRO A 53 -1.53 -17.14 -1.16
CA PRO A 53 -2.77 -16.47 -0.74
C PRO A 53 -2.55 -15.09 -0.10
N LEU A 54 -1.46 -14.92 0.65
CA LEU A 54 -1.10 -13.63 1.26
C LEU A 54 -0.74 -12.57 0.22
N ALA A 55 0.09 -12.93 -0.77
CA ALA A 55 0.47 -12.01 -1.83
C ALA A 55 -0.76 -11.55 -2.64
N TRP A 56 -1.64 -12.49 -2.99
CA TRP A 56 -2.91 -12.17 -3.65
C TRP A 56 -3.79 -11.23 -2.82
N THR A 57 -3.90 -11.48 -1.51
CA THR A 57 -4.67 -10.63 -0.58
C THR A 57 -4.14 -9.19 -0.56
N VAL A 58 -2.82 -9.01 -0.49
CA VAL A 58 -2.19 -7.69 -0.48
C VAL A 58 -2.38 -6.97 -1.81
N ILE A 59 -2.22 -7.65 -2.94
CA ILE A 59 -2.40 -7.05 -4.28
C ILE A 59 -3.81 -6.49 -4.45
N TYR A 60 -4.84 -7.29 -4.13
CA TYR A 60 -6.23 -6.84 -4.23
C TYR A 60 -6.56 -5.75 -3.22
N GLY A 61 -6.08 -5.88 -1.97
CA GLY A 61 -6.28 -4.88 -0.93
C GLY A 61 -5.68 -3.52 -1.30
N LEU A 62 -4.47 -3.52 -1.86
CA LEU A 62 -3.77 -2.30 -2.25
C LEU A 62 -4.42 -1.63 -3.46
N LEU A 63 -4.91 -2.42 -4.43
CA LEU A 63 -5.69 -1.92 -5.55
C LEU A 63 -6.93 -1.15 -5.07
N ILE A 64 -7.75 -1.77 -4.22
CA ILE A 64 -8.97 -1.15 -3.68
C ILE A 64 -8.63 0.06 -2.80
N ALA A 65 -7.63 -0.07 -1.92
CA ALA A 65 -7.18 1.00 -1.04
C ALA A 65 -6.68 2.23 -1.83
N THR A 66 -6.08 2.04 -2.99
CA THR A 66 -5.59 3.13 -3.86
C THR A 66 -6.75 3.99 -4.37
N PHE A 67 -7.83 3.36 -4.84
CA PHE A 67 -9.04 4.07 -5.26
C PHE A 67 -9.74 4.75 -4.08
N LEU A 68 -9.84 4.04 -2.94
CA LEU A 68 -10.46 4.60 -1.74
C LEU A 68 -9.69 5.84 -1.25
N THR A 69 -8.37 5.77 -1.19
CA THR A 69 -7.49 6.86 -0.75
C THR A 69 -7.64 8.09 -1.64
N LEU A 70 -7.79 7.89 -2.95
CA LEU A 70 -8.02 8.97 -3.91
C LEU A 70 -9.26 9.82 -3.60
N ILE A 71 -10.30 9.20 -3.04
CA ILE A 71 -11.55 9.86 -2.66
C ILE A 71 -11.51 10.35 -1.20
N VAL A 72 -11.01 9.51 -0.29
CA VAL A 72 -11.00 9.80 1.15
C VAL A 72 -10.06 10.95 1.49
N VAL A 73 -8.87 11.02 0.89
CA VAL A 73 -7.88 12.08 1.17
C VAL A 73 -8.42 13.50 0.88
N PRO A 74 -9.03 13.81 -0.28
CA PRO A 74 -9.58 15.14 -0.53
C PRO A 74 -10.78 15.45 0.38
N VAL A 75 -11.63 14.46 0.70
CA VAL A 75 -12.77 14.64 1.62
C VAL A 75 -12.28 14.99 3.03
N LEU A 76 -11.30 14.24 3.54
CA LEU A 76 -10.68 14.53 4.84
C LEU A 76 -10.01 15.90 4.87
N PHE A 77 -9.33 16.29 3.78
CA PHE A 77 -8.72 17.61 3.68
C PHE A 77 -9.78 18.72 3.73
N TYR A 78 -10.90 18.56 3.02
CA TYR A 78 -12.01 19.50 3.04
C TYR A 78 -12.63 19.61 4.44
N LEU A 79 -12.91 18.48 5.08
CA LEU A 79 -13.47 18.42 6.43
C LEU A 79 -12.54 19.09 7.46
N SER A 80 -11.25 18.75 7.41
CA SER A 80 -10.22 19.35 8.29
C SER A 80 -10.12 20.86 8.09
N MET A 81 -10.20 21.34 6.85
CA MET A 81 -10.18 22.78 6.54
C MET A 81 -11.40 23.51 7.09
N GLN A 82 -12.60 22.94 6.93
CA GLN A 82 -13.84 23.48 7.51
C GLN A 82 -13.79 23.52 9.05
N LEU A 83 -13.33 22.44 9.68
CA LEU A 83 -13.18 22.36 11.12
C LEU A 83 -12.18 23.42 11.64
N LYS A 84 -11.05 23.59 10.94
CA LYS A 84 -10.03 24.60 11.29
C LYS A 84 -10.59 26.02 11.19
N MET A 85 -11.37 26.33 10.15
CA MET A 85 -12.02 27.64 9.99
C MET A 85 -13.05 27.90 11.10
N TRP A 86 -13.86 26.89 11.44
CA TRP A 86 -14.84 26.99 12.53
C TRP A 86 -14.18 27.25 13.89
N ILE A 87 -13.11 26.51 14.23
CA ILE A 87 -12.36 26.70 15.48
C ILE A 87 -11.72 28.10 15.51
N ARG A 88 -11.18 28.58 14.38
CA ARG A 88 -10.56 29.91 14.30
C ARG A 88 -11.58 31.04 14.51
N ASN A 89 -12.77 30.97 13.91
CA ASN A 89 -13.82 31.98 14.12
C ASN A 89 -14.29 32.01 15.59
N LYS A 90 -14.34 30.85 16.26
CA LYS A 90 -14.68 30.81 17.69
C LYS A 90 -13.62 31.48 18.56
N ARG A 91 -12.33 31.31 18.28
CA ARG A 91 -11.24 32.01 19.01
C ARG A 91 -11.27 33.52 18.79
N ALA A 92 -11.43 33.99 17.56
CA ALA A 92 -11.43 35.42 17.25
C ALA A 92 -12.60 36.20 17.88
N THR A 93 -13.72 35.53 18.19
CA THR A 93 -14.86 36.16 18.88
C THR A 93 -14.60 36.32 20.38
N THR A 94 -13.81 35.43 20.99
CA THR A 94 -13.43 35.54 22.41
C THR A 94 -12.42 36.65 22.68
N ASP A 95 -11.57 36.98 21.70
CA ASP A 95 -10.56 38.05 21.85
C ASP A 95 -11.15 39.48 21.74
N LEU A 96 -12.43 39.61 21.38
CA LEU A 96 -13.13 40.90 21.19
C LEU A 96 -14.15 41.23 22.29
N ILE A 97 -14.26 40.38 23.33
CA ILE A 97 -15.13 40.55 24.50
C ILE A 97 -14.22 40.65 25.73
#